data_AF-A0AAV5REX1-F1
#
_entry.id   AF-A0AAV5REX1-F1
#
_cell.length_a   1.000
_cell.length_b   1.000
_cell.length_c   1.000
_cell.angle_alpha   90.00
_cell.angle_beta   90.00
_cell.angle_gamma   90.00
#
_symmetry.space_group_name_H-M   'P 1'
#
loop_
_entity.id
_entity.type
_entity.pdbx_description
1 polymer ?
#
loop_
_entity_poly.entity_id
_entity_poly.type
_entity_poly.pdbx_seq_one_letter_code
_entity_poly.pdbx_strand_id
1 'polypeptide(L)'
;MQKQQQEPPLLQPKLVHSQPAALDVRTQYLKLIYAEARKLRKSVAEVVDLEFNLAEKCSTSTTYAMEVRHLLAQLKTTVKKRVEKRNQLIAFRKLVRSLRTTETNLELSGYVLSRPLFNEQFIIENRNNVLRVCLKCNSEFTIASRISKTSESSKTSKSSNTSSTTSADENSAEDVVECQHIYTAHPCELEASAPFLMPIPSSRFIFDVVILHSEMVYTSLGAEIERLKLSDRHGKVLYDKQVATTGEVWLESPETTKSTKSENFNCSKISFAQLRIDYMRIIGRGTTILGCNLAQVFSSLRLLHKNVIDFAIELQRAPSECKGDCTNEMQLWLHDRVVNSVP
;
A
#
# COMPACT_ATOMS: atom_id res chain seq x y z
N MET A 1 -37.17 21.43 -0.33
CA MET A 1 -36.65 22.28 0.77
C MET A 1 -35.63 23.25 0.18
N GLN A 2 -36.03 24.50 -0.02
CA GLN A 2 -35.15 25.57 -0.50
C GLN A 2 -34.14 25.90 0.61
N LYS A 3 -32.84 25.72 0.35
CA LYS A 3 -31.79 26.28 1.20
C LYS A 3 -31.94 27.80 1.15
N GLN A 4 -32.41 28.40 2.25
CA GLN A 4 -32.30 29.84 2.45
C GLN A 4 -30.83 30.22 2.26
N GLN A 5 -30.56 31.02 1.23
CA GLN A 5 -29.26 31.65 1.01
C GLN A 5 -29.11 32.69 2.12
N GLN A 6 -28.49 32.30 3.24
CA GLN A 6 -27.98 33.27 4.20
C GLN A 6 -26.94 34.12 3.47
N GLU A 7 -27.17 35.44 3.44
CA GLU A 7 -26.20 36.40 2.95
C GLU A 7 -24.84 36.14 3.61
N PRO A 8 -23.74 36.23 2.85
CA PRO A 8 -22.42 36.00 3.42
C PRO A 8 -22.20 37.00 4.57
N PRO A 9 -21.75 36.55 5.75
CA PRO A 9 -21.57 37.43 6.89
C PRO A 9 -20.63 38.56 6.51
N LEU A 10 -21.11 39.80 6.67
CA LEU A 10 -20.32 41.00 6.44
C LEU A 10 -19.15 41.02 7.43
N LEU A 11 -17.96 41.41 6.96
CA LEU A 11 -16.77 41.53 7.81
C LEU A 11 -16.88 42.78 8.68
N GLN A 12 -17.72 42.71 9.71
CA GLN A 12 -17.99 43.79 10.66
C GLN A 12 -17.81 43.30 12.10
N PRO A 13 -17.26 44.13 13.02
CA PRO A 13 -17.16 43.78 14.42
C PRO A 13 -18.53 43.59 15.06
N LYS A 14 -18.67 42.59 15.93
CA LYS A 14 -19.87 42.44 16.78
C LYS A 14 -19.85 43.48 17.91
N LEU A 15 -21.04 43.92 18.32
CA LEU A 15 -21.22 44.81 19.46
C LEU A 15 -20.83 44.07 20.76
N VAL A 16 -19.94 44.68 21.54
CA VAL A 16 -19.54 44.20 22.88
C VAL A 16 -20.06 45.15 23.94
N HIS A 17 -20.19 44.68 25.18
CA HIS A 17 -20.75 45.44 26.29
C HIS A 17 -19.88 46.66 26.66
N SER A 18 -18.57 46.46 26.76
CA SER A 18 -17.56 47.51 26.89
C SER A 18 -16.75 47.59 25.61
N GLN A 19 -16.93 48.65 24.82
CA GLN A 19 -16.17 48.84 23.58
C GLN A 19 -14.71 49.18 23.91
N PRO A 20 -13.74 48.27 23.65
CA PRO A 20 -12.35 48.55 23.99
C PRO A 20 -11.73 49.61 23.08
N ALA A 21 -12.26 49.79 21.87
CA ALA A 21 -11.83 50.78 20.90
C ALA A 21 -13.03 51.18 20.00
N ALA A 22 -12.88 52.30 19.30
CA ALA A 22 -13.89 52.76 18.34
C ALA A 22 -14.10 51.73 17.20
N LEU A 23 -15.32 51.70 16.65
CA LEU A 23 -15.75 50.67 15.69
C LEU A 23 -14.90 50.67 14.40
N ASP A 24 -14.45 51.83 13.96
CA ASP A 24 -13.55 52.00 12.83
C ASP A 24 -12.19 51.33 13.08
N VAL A 25 -11.60 51.54 14.26
CA VAL A 25 -10.34 50.92 14.69
C VAL A 25 -10.51 49.39 14.79
N ARG A 26 -11.60 48.92 15.41
CA ARG A 26 -11.91 47.49 15.48
C ARG A 26 -12.08 46.89 14.08
N THR A 27 -12.72 47.61 13.17
CA THR A 27 -12.87 47.18 11.76
C THR A 27 -11.52 47.07 11.05
N GLN A 28 -10.58 48.00 11.29
CA GLN A 28 -9.22 47.91 10.74
C GLN A 28 -8.50 46.66 11.25
N TYR A 29 -8.55 46.39 12.56
CA TYR A 29 -7.96 45.18 13.12
C TYR A 29 -8.61 43.90 12.61
N LEU A 30 -9.94 43.87 12.49
CA LEU A 30 -10.67 42.74 11.94
C LEU A 30 -10.23 42.43 10.50
N LYS A 31 -9.99 43.45 9.67
CA LYS A 31 -9.41 43.27 8.32
C LYS A 31 -8.02 42.65 8.35
N LEU A 32 -7.17 43.06 9.29
CA LEU A 32 -5.82 42.48 9.46
C LEU A 32 -5.89 41.01 9.92
N ILE A 33 -6.75 40.71 10.89
CA ILE A 33 -6.98 39.33 11.37
C ILE A 33 -7.50 38.47 10.22
N TYR A 34 -8.47 38.98 9.46
CA TYR A 34 -9.01 38.28 8.29
C TYR A 34 -7.97 38.00 7.22
N ALA A 35 -7.11 38.97 6.90
CA ALA A 35 -6.06 38.81 5.89
C ALA A 35 -5.09 37.67 6.20
N GLU A 36 -4.80 37.40 7.48
CA GLU A 36 -3.98 36.27 7.92
C GLU A 36 -4.80 34.97 8.09
N ALA A 37 -5.98 35.05 8.72
CA ALA A 37 -6.82 33.89 8.99
C ALA A 37 -7.38 33.23 7.70
N ARG A 38 -7.62 34.00 6.64
CA ARG A 38 -8.03 33.44 5.34
C ARG A 38 -6.97 32.54 4.72
N LYS A 39 -5.67 32.77 5.01
CA LYS A 39 -4.57 31.88 4.58
C LYS A 39 -4.69 30.49 5.23
N LEU A 40 -5.40 30.41 6.36
CA LEU A 40 -5.75 29.16 7.04
C LEU A 40 -7.12 28.60 6.61
N ARG A 41 -7.80 29.23 5.65
CA ARG A 41 -9.18 28.92 5.22
C ARG A 41 -10.23 29.07 6.33
N LYS A 42 -9.99 29.96 7.31
CA LYS A 42 -11.05 30.34 8.25
C LYS A 42 -12.13 31.14 7.52
N SER A 43 -13.38 30.85 7.82
CA SER A 43 -14.54 31.57 7.35
C SER A 43 -14.61 32.98 7.95
N VAL A 44 -15.38 33.88 7.31
CA VAL A 44 -15.59 35.23 7.84
C VAL A 44 -16.22 35.20 9.23
N ALA A 45 -17.20 34.31 9.45
CA ALA A 45 -17.86 34.13 10.75
C ALA A 45 -16.85 33.77 11.86
N GLU A 46 -15.98 32.79 11.62
CA GLU A 46 -14.95 32.39 12.60
C GLU A 46 -13.99 33.54 12.91
N VAL A 47 -13.69 34.40 11.93
CA VAL A 47 -12.80 35.55 12.13
C VAL A 47 -13.47 36.66 12.94
N VAL A 48 -14.75 36.94 12.66
CA VAL A 48 -15.56 37.88 13.44
C VAL A 48 -15.68 37.39 14.89
N ASP A 49 -15.89 36.09 15.10
CA ASP A 49 -15.95 35.51 16.45
C ASP A 49 -14.61 35.60 17.19
N LEU A 50 -13.48 35.40 16.51
CA LEU A 50 -12.16 35.56 17.12
C LEU A 50 -11.93 37.00 17.61
N GLU A 51 -12.27 38.00 16.78
CA GLU A 51 -12.15 39.39 17.17
C GLU A 51 -13.12 39.75 18.30
N PHE A 52 -14.38 39.29 18.23
CA PHE A 52 -15.40 39.54 19.25
C PHE A 52 -14.95 39.01 20.62
N ASN A 53 -14.50 37.76 20.68
CA ASN A 53 -14.03 37.13 21.92
C ASN A 53 -12.80 37.83 22.50
N LEU A 54 -11.99 38.47 21.66
CA LEU A 54 -10.83 39.24 22.08
C LEU A 54 -11.26 40.62 22.61
N ALA A 55 -12.18 41.28 21.90
CA ALA A 55 -12.73 42.57 22.29
C ALA A 55 -13.50 42.50 23.63
N GLU A 56 -14.28 41.44 23.86
CA GLU A 56 -15.04 41.22 25.09
C GLU A 56 -14.13 41.09 26.33
N LYS A 57 -12.92 40.56 26.16
CA LYS A 57 -11.95 40.36 27.25
C LYS A 57 -11.11 41.60 27.55
N CYS A 58 -11.16 42.62 26.71
CA CYS A 58 -10.32 43.80 26.84
C CYS A 58 -11.13 44.98 27.39
N SER A 59 -10.63 45.60 28.46
CA SER A 59 -11.25 46.78 29.06
C SER A 59 -10.74 48.11 28.48
N THR A 60 -9.58 48.11 27.82
CA THR A 60 -8.95 49.33 27.27
C THR A 60 -8.46 49.13 25.84
N SER A 61 -8.34 50.23 25.11
CA SER A 61 -7.82 50.26 23.73
C SER A 61 -6.39 49.73 23.65
N THR A 62 -5.55 50.05 24.65
CA THR A 62 -4.16 49.60 24.71
C THR A 62 -4.05 48.09 24.89
N THR A 63 -4.82 47.52 25.82
CA THR A 63 -4.87 46.06 26.05
C THR A 63 -5.41 45.35 24.80
N TYR A 64 -6.46 45.90 24.19
CA TYR A 64 -7.02 45.36 22.95
C TYR A 64 -6.01 45.35 21.80
N ALA A 65 -5.31 46.47 21.55
CA ALA A 65 -4.28 46.55 20.53
C ALA A 65 -3.10 45.59 20.79
N MET A 66 -2.76 45.34 22.06
CA MET A 66 -1.75 44.35 22.43
C MET A 66 -2.22 42.92 22.14
N GLU A 67 -3.43 42.56 22.56
CA GLU A 67 -4.01 41.24 22.32
C GLU A 67 -4.21 40.95 20.83
N VAL A 68 -4.65 41.94 20.04
CA VAL A 68 -4.74 41.79 18.59
C VAL A 68 -3.36 41.52 17.98
N ARG A 69 -2.32 42.23 18.42
CA ARG A 69 -0.94 41.97 17.96
C ARG A 69 -0.48 40.55 18.31
N HIS A 70 -0.82 40.08 19.50
CA HIS A 70 -0.51 38.71 19.94
C HIS A 70 -1.26 37.67 19.09
N LEU A 71 -2.56 37.84 18.85
CA LEU A 71 -3.35 36.99 17.96
C LEU A 71 -2.78 36.96 16.53
N LEU A 72 -2.41 38.12 15.98
CA LEU A 72 -1.79 38.20 14.65
C LEU A 72 -0.46 37.45 14.60
N ALA A 73 0.37 37.55 15.65
CA ALA A 73 1.62 36.80 15.74
C ALA A 73 1.36 35.27 15.79
N GLN A 74 0.36 34.84 16.55
CA GLN A 74 -0.06 33.43 16.60
C GLN A 74 -0.59 32.92 15.24
N LEU A 75 -1.40 33.72 14.55
CA LEU A 75 -1.89 33.38 13.22
C LEU A 75 -0.73 33.28 12.21
N LYS A 76 0.19 34.24 12.20
CA LYS A 76 1.36 34.23 11.31
C LYS A 76 2.26 33.02 11.55
N THR A 77 2.55 32.67 12.80
CA THR A 77 3.34 31.48 13.13
C THR A 77 2.63 30.20 12.70
N THR A 78 1.31 30.11 12.88
CA THR A 78 0.49 28.98 12.42
C THR A 78 0.48 28.87 10.88
N VAL A 79 0.34 30.00 10.17
CA VAL A 79 0.45 30.06 8.71
C VAL A 79 1.83 29.59 8.25
N LYS A 80 2.91 30.08 8.87
CA LYS A 80 4.29 29.68 8.54
C LYS A 80 4.47 28.16 8.68
N LYS A 81 4.08 27.58 9.82
CA LYS A 81 4.13 26.12 10.05
C LYS A 81 3.32 25.34 9.01
N ARG A 82 2.14 25.84 8.63
CA ARG A 82 1.30 25.19 7.61
C ARG A 82 1.92 25.24 6.21
N VAL A 83 2.49 26.38 5.83
CA VAL A 83 3.18 26.55 4.55
C VAL A 83 4.42 25.65 4.48
N GLU A 84 5.21 25.61 5.55
CA GLU A 84 6.38 24.74 5.66
C GLU A 84 6.01 23.27 5.52
N LYS A 85 5.00 22.80 6.29
CA LYS A 85 4.48 21.42 6.16
C LYS A 85 3.98 21.11 4.74
N ARG A 86 3.33 22.07 4.08
CA ARG A 86 2.89 21.92 2.69
C ARG A 86 4.08 21.82 1.73
N ASN A 87 5.11 22.64 1.91
CA ASN A 87 6.30 22.63 1.08
C ASN A 87 7.08 21.32 1.24
N GLN A 88 7.26 20.85 2.48
CA GLN A 88 7.82 19.53 2.78
C GLN A 88 7.04 18.41 2.08
N LEU A 89 5.69 18.46 2.11
CA LEU A 89 4.86 17.49 1.42
C LEU A 89 5.03 17.54 -0.11
N ILE A 90 5.15 18.74 -0.69
CA ILE A 90 5.38 18.92 -2.14
C ILE A 90 6.76 18.37 -2.51
N ALA A 91 7.80 18.68 -1.73
CA ALA A 91 9.16 18.18 -1.94
C ALA A 91 9.19 16.64 -1.84
N PHE A 92 8.59 16.07 -0.81
CA PHE A 92 8.43 14.63 -0.64
C PHE A 92 7.75 13.98 -1.87
N ARG A 93 6.65 14.55 -2.35
CA ARG A 93 5.95 14.04 -3.55
C ARG A 93 6.79 14.14 -4.82
N LYS A 94 7.68 15.12 -4.93
CA LYS A 94 8.62 15.22 -6.06
C LYS A 94 9.68 14.12 -5.98
N LEU A 95 10.28 13.92 -4.81
CA LEU A 95 11.24 12.84 -4.56
C LEU A 95 10.64 11.46 -4.84
N VAL A 96 9.46 11.17 -4.28
CA VAL A 96 8.79 9.88 -4.49
C VAL A 96 8.52 9.64 -5.97
N ARG A 97 8.19 10.68 -6.74
CA ARG A 97 8.01 10.55 -8.20
C ARG A 97 9.31 10.24 -8.93
N SER A 98 10.44 10.82 -8.51
CA SER A 98 11.75 10.53 -9.13
C SER A 98 12.29 9.15 -8.78
N LEU A 99 11.83 8.55 -7.67
CA LEU A 99 12.19 7.18 -7.26
C LEU A 99 11.32 6.10 -7.91
N ARG A 100 10.32 6.46 -8.73
CA ARG A 100 9.46 5.48 -9.38
C ARG A 100 10.23 4.71 -10.42
N THR A 101 10.09 3.40 -10.38
CA THR A 101 10.58 2.52 -11.42
C THR A 101 9.90 2.86 -12.75
N THR A 102 10.67 2.99 -13.82
CA THR A 102 10.15 3.36 -15.14
C THR A 102 9.29 2.23 -15.71
N GLU A 103 8.34 2.56 -16.58
CA GLU A 103 7.48 1.54 -17.22
C GLU A 103 8.30 0.48 -17.97
N THR A 104 9.38 0.89 -18.64
CA THR A 104 10.31 -0.02 -19.31
C THR A 104 10.95 -1.03 -18.36
N ASN A 105 11.39 -0.57 -17.17
CA ASN A 105 12.03 -1.44 -16.19
C ASN A 105 11.01 -2.36 -15.51
N LEU A 106 9.78 -1.89 -15.33
CA LEU A 106 8.66 -2.72 -14.86
C LEU A 106 8.35 -3.83 -15.87
N GLU A 107 8.24 -3.52 -17.16
CA GLU A 107 7.99 -4.52 -18.22
C GLU A 107 9.12 -5.57 -18.28
N LEU A 108 10.38 -5.13 -18.28
CA LEU A 108 11.55 -6.03 -18.26
C LEU A 108 11.59 -6.92 -17.01
N SER A 109 11.00 -6.45 -15.92
CA SER A 109 10.91 -7.18 -14.65
C SER A 109 9.63 -8.03 -14.54
N GLY A 110 8.87 -8.18 -15.62
CA GLY A 110 7.71 -9.08 -15.70
C GLY A 110 6.41 -8.52 -15.15
N TYR A 111 6.29 -7.18 -14.99
CA TYR A 111 5.02 -6.57 -14.59
C TYR A 111 4.02 -6.58 -15.74
N VAL A 112 2.76 -6.86 -15.40
CA VAL A 112 1.62 -6.70 -16.30
C VAL A 112 1.11 -5.25 -16.19
N LEU A 113 1.42 -4.39 -17.17
CA LEU A 113 1.05 -2.97 -17.16
C LEU A 113 -0.24 -2.64 -17.91
N SER A 114 -0.74 -3.57 -18.71
CA SER A 114 -2.00 -3.46 -19.44
C SER A 114 -2.78 -4.75 -19.32
N ARG A 115 -4.10 -4.66 -19.48
CA ARG A 115 -4.98 -5.82 -19.39
C ARG A 115 -4.60 -6.83 -20.48
N PRO A 116 -4.30 -8.10 -20.15
CA PRO A 116 -4.00 -9.11 -21.15
C PRO A 116 -5.16 -9.26 -22.14
N LEU A 117 -4.84 -9.43 -23.42
CA LEU A 117 -5.86 -9.76 -24.42
C LEU A 117 -6.36 -11.16 -24.14
N PHE A 118 -7.65 -11.27 -23.79
CA PHE A 118 -8.28 -12.55 -23.57
C PHE A 118 -8.31 -13.34 -24.89
N ASN A 119 -7.68 -14.51 -24.89
CA ASN A 119 -7.73 -15.46 -25.99
C ASN A 119 -8.22 -16.80 -25.43
N GLU A 120 -9.48 -17.13 -25.72
CA GLU A 120 -10.13 -18.35 -25.23
C GLU A 120 -9.42 -19.62 -25.72
N GLN A 121 -8.97 -19.62 -26.98
CA GLN A 121 -8.24 -20.72 -27.59
C GLN A 121 -6.92 -21.00 -26.83
N PHE A 122 -6.19 -19.94 -26.49
CA PHE A 122 -4.98 -20.02 -25.68
C PHE A 122 -5.26 -20.68 -24.31
N ILE A 123 -6.40 -20.39 -23.66
CA ILE A 123 -6.70 -20.94 -22.34
C ILE A 123 -7.07 -22.43 -22.42
N ILE A 124 -7.85 -22.80 -23.43
CA ILE A 124 -8.28 -24.19 -23.64
C ILE A 124 -7.06 -25.09 -23.89
N GLU A 125 -6.13 -24.62 -24.73
CA GLU A 125 -4.91 -25.35 -25.05
C GLU A 125 -3.94 -25.43 -23.86
N ASN A 126 -3.92 -24.41 -22.98
CA ASN A 126 -2.84 -24.23 -22.00
C ASN A 126 -3.11 -24.70 -20.57
N ARG A 127 -4.31 -25.21 -20.25
CA ARG A 127 -4.70 -25.47 -18.85
C ARG A 127 -3.90 -26.56 -18.13
N ASN A 128 -3.77 -27.77 -18.69
CA ASN A 128 -3.22 -28.91 -17.94
C ASN A 128 -2.05 -29.65 -18.60
N ASN A 129 -1.98 -29.63 -19.94
CA ASN A 129 -1.02 -30.43 -20.72
C ASN A 129 0.14 -29.62 -21.30
N VAL A 130 0.22 -28.34 -20.97
CA VAL A 130 1.30 -27.47 -21.45
C VAL A 130 2.53 -27.62 -20.59
N LEU A 131 3.66 -27.74 -21.28
CA LEU A 131 4.99 -27.72 -20.71
C LEU A 131 5.22 -26.36 -20.05
N ARG A 132 5.46 -26.40 -18.74
CA ARG A 132 5.86 -25.27 -17.90
C ARG A 132 7.30 -25.46 -17.49
N VAL A 133 8.02 -24.37 -17.34
CA VAL A 133 9.37 -24.39 -16.77
C VAL A 133 9.26 -24.18 -15.27
N CYS A 134 9.87 -25.09 -14.50
CA CYS A 134 9.93 -24.99 -13.05
C CYS A 134 10.83 -23.84 -12.61
N LEU A 135 10.36 -22.96 -11.72
CA LEU A 135 11.15 -21.84 -11.17
C LEU A 135 12.29 -22.27 -10.23
N LYS A 136 12.31 -23.53 -9.75
CA LYS A 136 13.37 -24.05 -8.86
C LYS A 136 14.48 -24.76 -9.62
N CYS A 137 14.12 -25.66 -10.52
CA CYS A 137 15.06 -26.57 -11.19
C CYS A 137 15.16 -26.35 -12.69
N ASN A 138 14.41 -25.40 -13.25
CA ASN A 138 14.35 -25.09 -14.68
C ASN A 138 13.96 -26.27 -15.60
N SER A 139 13.48 -27.38 -15.03
CA SER A 139 12.99 -28.51 -15.83
C SER A 139 11.57 -28.25 -16.34
N GLU A 140 11.26 -28.82 -17.48
CA GLU A 140 9.91 -28.79 -18.04
C GLU A 140 9.00 -29.82 -17.36
N PHE A 141 7.75 -29.44 -17.10
CA PHE A 141 6.74 -30.33 -16.52
C PHE A 141 5.33 -29.93 -16.95
N THR A 142 4.36 -30.83 -16.83
CA THR A 142 2.93 -30.50 -17.01
C THR A 142 2.20 -30.53 -15.67
N ILE A 143 1.17 -29.70 -15.51
CA ILE A 143 0.36 -29.66 -14.29
C ILE A 143 -0.28 -31.04 -14.04
N ALA A 144 -0.78 -31.68 -15.11
CA ALA A 144 -1.35 -33.04 -15.02
C ALA A 144 -0.36 -34.07 -14.47
N SER A 145 0.90 -34.06 -14.93
CA SER A 145 1.94 -35.00 -14.48
C SER A 145 2.28 -34.86 -12.99
N ARG A 146 2.06 -33.69 -12.40
CA ARG A 146 2.28 -33.47 -10.97
C ARG A 146 1.10 -34.00 -10.15
N ILE A 147 -0.13 -33.71 -10.59
CA ILE A 147 -1.35 -34.12 -9.90
C ILE A 147 -1.44 -35.66 -9.84
N SER A 148 -1.07 -36.36 -10.91
CA SER A 148 -1.05 -37.83 -10.93
C SER A 148 -0.07 -38.39 -9.89
N LYS A 149 1.14 -37.81 -9.78
CA LYS A 149 2.18 -38.24 -8.83
C LYS A 149 1.79 -38.01 -7.35
N THR A 150 1.13 -36.91 -7.02
CA THR A 150 0.66 -36.65 -5.65
C THR A 150 -0.49 -37.58 -5.24
N SER A 151 -1.32 -38.00 -6.20
CA SER A 151 -2.44 -38.91 -5.93
C SER A 151 -2.02 -40.37 -5.67
N GLU A 152 -0.91 -40.83 -6.25
CA GLU A 152 -0.37 -42.19 -6.06
C GLU A 152 0.44 -42.33 -4.78
N SER A 153 1.24 -41.32 -4.42
CA SER A 153 2.02 -41.28 -3.17
C SER A 153 1.16 -41.17 -1.90
N SER A 154 -0.11 -40.75 -2.04
CA SER A 154 -1.06 -40.65 -0.93
C SER A 154 -1.75 -42.00 -0.57
N LYS A 155 -1.51 -43.09 -1.32
CA LYS A 155 -2.18 -44.39 -1.13
C LYS A 155 -1.35 -45.46 -0.40
N THR A 156 -0.12 -45.17 0.01
CA THR A 156 0.75 -46.12 0.71
C THR A 156 1.30 -45.55 2.01
N SER A 157 0.44 -45.41 3.01
CA SER A 157 0.88 -45.29 4.42
C SER A 157 -0.08 -46.03 5.35
N LYS A 158 -0.17 -47.35 5.15
CA LYS A 158 -0.58 -48.31 6.18
C LYS A 158 0.31 -49.55 6.14
N SER A 159 0.87 -49.87 7.30
CA SER A 159 1.74 -51.02 7.62
C SER A 159 3.19 -50.87 7.11
N SER A 160 4.24 -51.19 7.85
CA SER A 160 4.37 -52.02 9.05
C SER A 160 5.70 -51.72 9.76
N ASN A 161 5.68 -51.71 11.09
CA ASN A 161 6.88 -51.88 11.91
C ASN A 161 7.51 -53.25 11.59
N THR A 162 8.72 -53.26 11.05
CA THR A 162 9.62 -54.41 11.16
C THR A 162 11.06 -53.94 11.10
N SER A 163 11.73 -54.06 12.23
CA SER A 163 13.17 -54.00 12.40
C SER A 163 13.82 -55.22 11.75
N SER A 164 14.75 -55.00 10.81
CA SER A 164 15.72 -56.01 10.41
C SER A 164 17.02 -55.35 9.97
N THR A 165 18.04 -55.51 10.81
CA THR A 165 19.46 -55.43 10.48
C THR A 165 19.83 -56.46 9.41
N THR A 166 20.55 -56.05 8.36
CA THR A 166 21.87 -56.60 7.93
C THR A 166 22.36 -55.99 6.61
N SER A 167 23.67 -55.67 6.60
CA SER A 167 24.66 -55.72 5.50
C SER A 167 24.46 -54.94 4.20
N ALA A 168 25.32 -53.93 4.06
CA ALA A 168 26.15 -53.58 2.89
C ALA A 168 25.65 -54.03 1.50
N ASP A 169 25.09 -53.07 0.77
CA ASP A 169 25.30 -52.93 -0.66
C ASP A 169 25.63 -51.46 -0.96
N GLU A 170 26.87 -51.22 -1.38
CA GLU A 170 27.33 -49.95 -1.94
C GLU A 170 26.75 -49.81 -3.35
N ASN A 171 25.52 -49.35 -3.42
CA ASN A 171 25.01 -48.60 -4.56
C ASN A 171 24.20 -47.46 -3.96
N SER A 172 24.88 -46.35 -3.69
CA SER A 172 24.22 -45.10 -3.31
C SER A 172 23.38 -44.64 -4.48
N ALA A 173 22.13 -45.12 -4.53
CA ALA A 173 21.05 -44.36 -5.09
C ALA A 173 21.08 -43.04 -4.31
N GLU A 174 21.63 -42.00 -4.92
CA GLU A 174 21.37 -40.64 -4.47
C GLU A 174 19.84 -40.55 -4.35
N ASP A 175 19.36 -40.31 -3.14
CA ASP A 175 17.97 -39.92 -2.91
C ASP A 175 17.74 -38.69 -3.79
N VAL A 176 17.25 -38.89 -5.01
CA VAL A 176 16.85 -37.82 -5.91
C VAL A 176 15.66 -37.18 -5.21
N VAL A 177 15.94 -36.14 -4.43
CA VAL A 177 14.91 -35.32 -3.81
C VAL A 177 14.03 -34.81 -4.94
N GLU A 178 12.87 -35.42 -5.10
CA GLU A 178 11.97 -35.12 -6.20
C GLU A 178 11.60 -33.64 -6.13
N CYS A 179 11.90 -32.90 -7.20
CA CYS A 179 11.69 -31.46 -7.19
C CYS A 179 10.20 -31.17 -7.11
N GLN A 180 9.77 -30.46 -6.06
CA GLN A 180 8.45 -29.86 -6.01
C GLN A 180 8.38 -28.70 -7.01
N HIS A 181 8.15 -29.03 -8.28
CA HIS A 181 8.01 -28.08 -9.39
C HIS A 181 7.02 -26.94 -9.11
N ILE A 182 7.40 -25.70 -9.37
CA ILE A 182 6.55 -24.52 -9.19
C ILE A 182 6.65 -23.64 -10.42
N TYR A 183 5.60 -22.86 -10.71
CA TYR A 183 5.53 -22.06 -11.93
C TYR A 183 4.79 -20.74 -11.72
N THR A 184 5.02 -19.81 -12.64
CA THR A 184 4.21 -18.60 -12.78
C THR A 184 3.15 -18.84 -13.84
N ALA A 185 1.88 -18.68 -13.48
CA ALA A 185 0.78 -18.79 -14.42
C ALA A 185 0.80 -17.62 -15.42
N HIS A 186 0.39 -17.89 -16.66
CA HIS A 186 0.46 -16.90 -17.73
C HIS A 186 -0.58 -15.78 -17.49
N PRO A 187 -0.29 -14.50 -17.81
CA PRO A 187 -1.22 -13.40 -17.58
C PRO A 187 -2.64 -13.63 -18.15
N CYS A 188 -2.77 -14.30 -19.30
CA CYS A 188 -4.09 -14.63 -19.86
C CYS A 188 -4.88 -15.64 -19.01
N GLU A 189 -4.21 -16.59 -18.34
CA GLU A 189 -4.84 -17.56 -17.44
C GLU A 189 -5.31 -16.86 -16.16
N LEU A 190 -4.46 -15.97 -15.66
CA LEU A 190 -4.75 -15.12 -14.52
C LEU A 190 -5.98 -14.24 -14.79
N GLU A 191 -6.03 -13.58 -15.95
CA GLU A 191 -7.16 -12.75 -16.41
C GLU A 191 -8.46 -13.56 -16.56
N ALA A 192 -8.38 -14.77 -17.10
CA ALA A 192 -9.52 -15.66 -17.27
C ALA A 192 -10.14 -16.12 -15.95
N SER A 193 -9.31 -16.34 -14.93
CA SER A 193 -9.76 -16.68 -13.58
C SER A 193 -10.35 -15.47 -12.84
N ALA A 194 -9.65 -14.33 -12.90
CA ALA A 194 -10.09 -13.07 -12.32
C ALA A 194 -9.47 -11.89 -13.07
N PRO A 195 -10.27 -10.89 -13.49
CA PRO A 195 -9.77 -9.83 -14.35
C PRO A 195 -8.76 -8.92 -13.63
N PHE A 196 -7.77 -8.45 -14.36
CA PHE A 196 -6.86 -7.41 -13.91
C PHE A 196 -7.61 -6.08 -13.70
N LEU A 197 -7.36 -5.43 -12.56
CA LEU A 197 -8.00 -4.18 -12.16
C LEU A 197 -7.00 -3.03 -12.15
N MET A 198 -7.44 -1.89 -12.67
CA MET A 198 -6.79 -0.61 -12.42
C MET A 198 -7.47 0.11 -11.24
N PRO A 199 -6.70 0.69 -10.30
CA PRO A 199 -7.28 1.53 -9.26
C PRO A 199 -8.12 2.67 -9.84
N ILE A 200 -9.25 2.92 -9.20
CA ILE A 200 -10.15 4.01 -9.59
C ILE A 200 -9.46 5.35 -9.29
N PRO A 201 -9.61 6.39 -10.14
CA PRO A 201 -9.22 7.74 -9.79
C PRO A 201 -10.10 8.25 -8.64
N SER A 202 -9.69 8.02 -7.39
CA SER A 202 -10.33 8.65 -6.23
C SER A 202 -9.84 10.09 -6.09
N SER A 203 -10.77 11.04 -5.92
CA SER A 203 -10.46 12.45 -5.61
C SER A 203 -9.86 12.63 -4.20
N ARG A 204 -9.87 11.57 -3.39
CA ARG A 204 -9.30 11.51 -2.04
C ARG A 204 -8.25 10.39 -2.01
N PHE A 205 -7.07 10.65 -2.55
CA PHE A 205 -5.91 9.80 -2.27
C PHE A 205 -5.67 9.82 -0.75
N ILE A 206 -5.96 8.70 -0.08
CA ILE A 206 -5.85 8.62 1.39
C ILE A 206 -4.36 8.59 1.78
N PHE A 207 -3.51 7.97 0.94
CA PHE A 207 -2.08 7.79 1.19
C PHE A 207 -1.23 8.12 -0.05
N ASP A 208 -0.16 8.88 0.15
CA ASP A 208 0.82 9.22 -0.90
C ASP A 208 1.71 8.02 -1.26
N VAL A 209 2.14 7.26 -0.25
CA VAL A 209 2.95 6.04 -0.36
C VAL A 209 2.34 4.97 0.53
N VAL A 210 2.19 3.77 -0.02
CA VAL A 210 1.82 2.56 0.70
C VAL A 210 2.94 1.55 0.54
N ILE A 211 3.38 0.97 1.65
CA ILE A 211 4.37 -0.09 1.67
C ILE A 211 3.62 -1.42 1.67
N LEU A 212 3.89 -2.23 0.66
CA LEU A 212 3.26 -3.53 0.44
C LEU A 212 4.25 -4.63 0.78
N HIS A 213 3.83 -5.49 1.69
CA HIS A 213 4.48 -6.76 1.95
C HIS A 213 3.44 -7.88 1.78
N SER A 214 3.84 -9.00 1.20
CA SER A 214 2.96 -10.13 0.99
C SER A 214 3.70 -11.43 1.20
N GLU A 215 3.00 -12.38 1.79
CA GLU A 215 3.43 -13.76 1.83
C GLU A 215 2.68 -14.54 0.75
N MET A 216 3.40 -15.36 -0.01
CA MET A 216 2.87 -16.09 -1.16
C MET A 216 3.06 -17.59 -1.02
N VAL A 217 2.17 -18.34 -1.64
CA VAL A 217 2.24 -19.80 -1.76
C VAL A 217 2.06 -20.22 -3.20
N TYR A 218 2.67 -21.34 -3.57
CA TYR A 218 2.49 -21.92 -4.90
C TYR A 218 1.40 -22.98 -4.85
N THR A 219 0.46 -22.87 -5.78
CA THR A 219 -0.70 -23.74 -5.87
C THR A 219 -0.83 -24.34 -7.27
N SER A 220 -1.85 -25.19 -7.44
CA SER A 220 -2.27 -25.70 -8.75
C SER A 220 -2.71 -24.63 -9.75
N LEU A 221 -2.88 -23.38 -9.32
CA LEU A 221 -3.23 -22.24 -10.17
C LEU A 221 -2.07 -21.23 -10.31
N GLY A 222 -0.86 -21.63 -9.90
CA GLY A 222 0.31 -20.78 -9.82
C GLY A 222 0.43 -20.10 -8.45
N ALA A 223 1.15 -18.98 -8.41
CA ALA A 223 1.41 -18.27 -7.16
C ALA A 223 0.18 -17.49 -6.67
N GLU A 224 -0.25 -17.72 -5.43
CA GLU A 224 -1.35 -17.03 -4.77
C GLU A 224 -0.87 -16.27 -3.52
N ILE A 225 -1.58 -15.21 -3.15
CA ILE A 225 -1.32 -14.46 -1.92
C ILE A 225 -1.92 -15.23 -0.75
N GLU A 226 -1.13 -15.55 0.27
CA GLU A 226 -1.62 -16.10 1.53
C GLU A 226 -1.79 -15.03 2.60
N ARG A 227 -0.95 -13.99 2.62
CA ARG A 227 -1.07 -12.84 3.52
C ARG A 227 -0.73 -11.56 2.79
N LEU A 228 -1.52 -10.51 3.00
CA LEU A 228 -1.21 -9.16 2.50
C LEU A 228 -1.16 -8.18 3.66
N LYS A 229 -0.03 -7.47 3.77
CA LYS A 229 0.20 -6.40 4.75
C LYS A 229 0.48 -5.10 4.01
N LEU A 230 -0.31 -4.08 4.30
CA LEU A 230 -0.14 -2.72 3.81
C LEU A 230 0.15 -1.80 5.00
N SER A 231 1.16 -0.97 4.89
CA SER A 231 1.47 0.09 5.87
C SER A 231 1.66 1.44 5.19
N ASP A 232 1.49 2.53 5.94
CA ASP A 232 1.88 3.85 5.45
C ASP A 232 3.40 4.05 5.56
N ARG A 233 3.89 5.18 5.04
CA ARG A 233 5.32 5.54 5.11
C ARG A 233 5.87 5.73 6.53
N HIS A 234 5.00 5.78 7.55
CA HIS A 234 5.37 5.92 8.95
C HIS A 234 5.31 4.58 9.69
N GLY A 235 5.05 3.48 8.96
CA GLY A 235 4.93 2.14 9.51
C GLY A 235 3.61 1.84 10.21
N LYS A 236 2.62 2.73 10.13
CA LYS A 236 1.29 2.43 10.61
C LYS A 236 0.66 1.38 9.70
N VAL A 237 0.30 0.23 10.27
CA VAL A 237 -0.44 -0.83 9.55
C VAL A 237 -1.81 -0.31 9.14
N LEU A 238 -2.08 -0.39 7.84
CA LEU A 238 -3.35 -0.02 7.20
C LEU A 238 -4.22 -1.25 6.94
N TYR A 239 -3.58 -2.38 6.67
CA TYR A 239 -4.22 -3.63 6.31
C TYR A 239 -3.28 -4.79 6.65
N ASP A 240 -3.80 -5.85 7.25
CA ASP A 240 -3.07 -7.10 7.49
C ASP A 240 -4.09 -8.23 7.57
N LYS A 241 -4.15 -9.07 6.54
CA LYS A 241 -5.13 -10.16 6.42
C LYS A 241 -4.51 -11.39 5.77
N GLN A 242 -4.90 -12.55 6.29
CA GLN A 242 -4.71 -13.84 5.64
C GLN A 242 -5.83 -14.11 4.63
N VAL A 243 -5.46 -14.76 3.54
CA VAL A 243 -6.29 -14.99 2.36
C VAL A 243 -6.40 -16.49 2.13
N ALA A 244 -7.61 -16.95 1.85
CA ALA A 244 -7.84 -18.34 1.47
C ALA A 244 -7.37 -18.55 0.02
N THR A 245 -6.51 -19.54 -0.18
CA THR A 245 -6.06 -19.98 -1.51
C THR A 245 -7.21 -20.63 -2.27
N THR A 246 -7.20 -20.48 -3.59
CA THR A 246 -8.21 -21.09 -4.47
C THR A 246 -7.69 -22.42 -5.01
N GLY A 247 -6.39 -22.49 -5.29
CA GLY A 247 -5.73 -23.69 -5.76
C GLY A 247 -5.34 -24.64 -4.62
N GLU A 248 -5.04 -25.89 -5.00
CA GLU A 248 -4.43 -26.85 -4.10
C GLU A 248 -2.99 -26.39 -3.79
N VAL A 249 -2.64 -26.25 -2.51
CA VAL A 249 -1.31 -25.79 -2.10
C VAL A 249 -0.27 -26.87 -2.40
N TRP A 250 0.74 -26.50 -3.19
CA TRP A 250 1.81 -27.38 -3.62
C TRP A 250 3.11 -27.13 -2.88
N LEU A 251 3.35 -25.88 -2.47
CA LEU A 251 4.52 -25.47 -1.73
C LEU A 251 4.20 -24.20 -0.94
N GLU A 252 4.40 -24.27 0.37
CA GLU A 252 4.43 -23.10 1.24
C GLU A 252 5.78 -22.39 1.12
N SER A 253 5.76 -21.06 1.21
CA SER A 253 6.98 -20.30 1.44
C SER A 253 7.53 -20.62 2.85
N PRO A 254 8.85 -20.67 3.04
CA PRO A 254 9.43 -20.77 4.39
C PRO A 254 8.96 -19.64 5.33
N GLU A 255 8.52 -18.50 4.77
CA GLU A 255 7.95 -17.39 5.51
C GLU A 255 6.53 -17.69 5.99
N THR A 256 5.68 -18.31 5.16
CA THR A 256 4.33 -18.73 5.56
C THR A 256 4.35 -19.82 6.60
N THR A 257 5.30 -20.75 6.53
CA THR A 257 5.45 -21.78 7.56
C THR A 257 5.87 -21.20 8.92
N LYS A 258 6.56 -20.04 8.96
CA LYS A 258 6.91 -19.33 10.20
C LYS A 258 5.73 -18.57 10.77
N SER A 259 5.05 -17.76 9.96
CA SER A 259 3.90 -16.94 10.38
C SER A 259 2.72 -17.80 10.85
N THR A 260 2.48 -18.95 10.20
CA THR A 260 1.42 -19.90 10.58
C THR A 260 1.72 -20.65 11.90
N LYS A 261 3.00 -20.81 12.28
CA LYS A 261 3.41 -21.51 13.50
C LYS A 261 3.60 -20.59 14.71
N SER A 262 3.96 -19.32 14.51
CA SER A 262 4.28 -18.40 15.63
C SER A 262 3.11 -17.56 16.10
N GLU A 263 2.04 -17.41 15.32
CA GLU A 263 0.93 -16.52 15.66
C GLU A 263 -0.37 -17.32 15.74
N ASN A 264 -0.95 -17.44 16.94
CA ASN A 264 -2.30 -17.94 17.20
C ASN A 264 -3.34 -16.98 16.60
N PHE A 265 -3.35 -16.82 15.28
CA PHE A 265 -4.33 -16.01 14.59
C PHE A 265 -5.62 -16.82 14.41
N ASN A 266 -6.53 -16.66 15.37
CA ASN A 266 -7.95 -17.00 15.25
C ASN A 266 -8.69 -16.08 14.23
N CYS A 267 -8.02 -15.66 13.16
CA CYS A 267 -8.62 -14.83 12.13
C CYS A 267 -9.11 -15.71 10.98
N SER A 268 -10.41 -15.70 10.73
CA SER A 268 -10.99 -16.28 9.52
C SER A 268 -10.29 -15.72 8.28
N LYS A 269 -9.71 -16.60 7.46
CA LYS A 269 -9.13 -16.23 6.16
C LYS A 269 -10.20 -15.56 5.30
N ILE A 270 -9.86 -14.46 4.62
CA ILE A 270 -10.78 -13.80 3.69
C ILE A 270 -10.69 -14.43 2.30
N SER A 271 -11.73 -14.29 1.49
CA SER A 271 -11.68 -14.71 0.09
C SER A 271 -10.82 -13.76 -0.76
N PHE A 272 -10.29 -14.26 -1.87
CA PHE A 272 -9.58 -13.43 -2.85
C PHE A 272 -10.44 -12.28 -3.41
N ALA A 273 -11.75 -12.50 -3.59
CA ALA A 273 -12.67 -11.44 -3.99
C ALA A 273 -12.76 -10.32 -2.95
N GLN A 274 -12.81 -10.66 -1.66
CA GLN A 274 -12.84 -9.69 -0.57
C GLN A 274 -11.51 -8.93 -0.47
N LEU A 275 -10.38 -9.62 -0.61
CA LEU A 275 -9.05 -9.00 -0.66
C LEU A 275 -8.99 -7.88 -1.72
N ARG A 276 -9.52 -8.16 -2.92
CA ARG A 276 -9.54 -7.20 -4.03
C ARG A 276 -10.38 -5.96 -3.73
N ILE A 277 -11.54 -6.13 -3.10
CA ILE A 277 -12.38 -5.01 -2.67
C ILE A 277 -11.62 -4.15 -1.65
N ASP A 278 -10.95 -4.80 -0.69
CA ASP A 278 -10.32 -4.09 0.43
C ASP A 278 -9.07 -3.33 0.00
N TYR A 279 -8.15 -3.93 -0.77
CA TYR A 279 -6.96 -3.21 -1.20
C TYR A 279 -7.29 -2.06 -2.15
N MET A 280 -8.36 -2.18 -2.97
CA MET A 280 -8.79 -1.12 -3.89
C MET A 280 -9.39 0.10 -3.18
N ARG A 281 -9.80 -0.04 -1.91
CA ARG A 281 -10.20 1.09 -1.06
C ARG A 281 -9.00 1.87 -0.50
N ILE A 282 -7.84 1.21 -0.39
CA ILE A 282 -6.62 1.76 0.20
C ILE A 282 -5.72 2.33 -0.89
N ILE A 283 -5.56 1.60 -1.99
CA ILE A 283 -4.66 1.91 -3.10
C ILE A 283 -5.45 2.64 -4.19
N GLY A 284 -5.16 3.93 -4.39
CA GLY A 284 -5.72 4.73 -5.48
C GLY A 284 -4.74 4.92 -6.63
N ARG A 285 -5.21 5.40 -7.79
CA ARG A 285 -4.38 5.60 -8.99
C ARG A 285 -3.16 6.53 -8.78
N GLY A 286 -3.23 7.42 -7.78
CA GLY A 286 -2.18 8.36 -7.42
C GLY A 286 -1.29 7.92 -6.26
N THR A 287 -1.66 6.84 -5.57
CA THR A 287 -0.83 6.22 -4.54
C THR A 287 0.44 5.68 -5.20
N THR A 288 1.57 5.73 -4.51
CA THR A 288 2.80 5.06 -4.92
C THR A 288 2.98 3.81 -4.06
N ILE A 289 3.20 2.66 -4.69
CA ILE A 289 3.38 1.39 -3.98
C ILE A 289 4.87 1.13 -3.88
N LEU A 290 5.37 0.95 -2.66
CA LEU A 290 6.74 0.54 -2.35
C LEU A 290 6.72 -0.89 -1.84
N GLY A 291 7.59 -1.75 -2.36
CA GLY A 291 7.71 -3.14 -1.92
C GLY A 291 8.95 -3.79 -2.53
N CYS A 292 9.27 -5.03 -2.17
CA CYS A 292 10.33 -5.79 -2.84
C CYS A 292 9.74 -6.89 -3.74
N ASN A 293 10.26 -7.00 -4.97
CA ASN A 293 9.91 -8.06 -5.92
C ASN A 293 8.39 -8.12 -6.20
N LEU A 294 7.81 -6.97 -6.50
CA LEU A 294 6.35 -6.81 -6.55
C LEU A 294 5.71 -7.36 -7.84
N ALA A 295 6.48 -7.75 -8.85
CA ALA A 295 5.95 -8.24 -10.14
C ALA A 295 5.02 -9.45 -9.96
N GLN A 296 5.47 -10.44 -9.18
CA GLN A 296 4.68 -11.64 -8.90
C GLN A 296 3.47 -11.30 -8.02
N VAL A 297 3.66 -10.43 -7.03
CA VAL A 297 2.61 -9.98 -6.11
C VAL A 297 1.48 -9.26 -6.87
N PHE A 298 1.83 -8.37 -7.80
CA PHE A 298 0.87 -7.62 -8.61
C PHE A 298 0.10 -8.54 -9.54
N SER A 299 0.80 -9.51 -10.14
CA SER A 299 0.18 -10.55 -10.97
C SER A 299 -0.83 -11.36 -10.15
N SER A 300 -0.45 -11.81 -8.95
CA SER A 300 -1.33 -12.56 -8.04
C SER A 300 -2.51 -11.73 -7.51
N LEU A 301 -2.32 -10.43 -7.25
CA LEU A 301 -3.39 -9.51 -6.86
C LEU A 301 -4.29 -9.08 -8.03
N ARG A 302 -3.90 -9.38 -9.28
CA ARG A 302 -4.53 -8.88 -10.50
C ARG A 302 -4.57 -7.34 -10.53
N LEU A 303 -3.47 -6.70 -10.14
CA LEU A 303 -3.36 -5.26 -9.99
C LEU A 303 -2.53 -4.65 -11.13
N LEU A 304 -3.14 -3.73 -11.89
CA LEU A 304 -2.47 -2.90 -12.89
C LEU A 304 -2.17 -1.54 -12.28
N HIS A 305 -0.89 -1.28 -11.98
CA HIS A 305 -0.48 -0.05 -11.33
C HIS A 305 0.91 0.40 -11.77
N LYS A 306 1.05 1.68 -12.11
CA LYS A 306 2.27 2.25 -12.72
C LYS A 306 3.15 3.02 -11.73
N ASN A 307 2.59 3.53 -10.64
CA ASN A 307 3.39 4.25 -9.64
C ASN A 307 3.99 3.23 -8.65
N VAL A 308 5.06 2.57 -9.06
CA VAL A 308 5.73 1.53 -8.27
C VAL A 308 7.14 1.96 -7.97
N ILE A 309 7.60 1.66 -6.76
CA ILE A 309 9.01 1.66 -6.38
C ILE A 309 9.30 0.22 -5.98
N ASP A 310 9.95 -0.54 -6.87
CA ASP A 310 10.37 -1.90 -6.53
C ASP A 310 11.78 -1.86 -5.95
N PHE A 311 11.87 -2.13 -4.66
CA PHE A 311 13.09 -2.06 -3.88
C PHE A 311 14.18 -3.02 -4.39
N ALA A 312 13.81 -4.19 -4.94
CA ALA A 312 14.79 -5.08 -5.56
C ALA A 312 15.40 -4.45 -6.82
N ILE A 313 14.57 -3.82 -7.65
CA ILE A 313 15.02 -3.18 -8.88
C ILE A 313 15.91 -1.98 -8.54
N GLU A 314 15.49 -1.13 -7.59
CA GLU A 314 16.25 0.04 -7.17
C GLU A 314 17.62 -0.30 -6.56
N LEU A 315 17.72 -1.44 -5.86
CA LEU A 315 18.97 -1.90 -5.27
C LEU A 315 19.75 -2.90 -6.13
N GLN A 316 19.26 -3.23 -7.34
CA GLN A 316 19.82 -4.27 -8.21
C GLN A 316 20.02 -5.61 -7.48
N ARG A 317 19.11 -5.92 -6.55
CA ARG A 317 19.16 -7.16 -5.78
C ARG A 317 18.54 -8.31 -6.57
N ALA A 318 19.14 -9.48 -6.45
CA ALA A 318 18.50 -10.69 -6.96
C ALA A 318 17.23 -10.98 -6.15
N PRO A 319 16.17 -11.57 -6.75
CA PRO A 319 14.96 -11.94 -6.02
C PRO A 319 15.24 -12.83 -4.79
N SER A 320 16.29 -13.66 -4.86
CA SER A 320 16.75 -14.52 -3.76
C SER A 320 17.34 -13.78 -2.56
N GLU A 321 17.68 -12.50 -2.71
CA GLU A 321 18.28 -11.67 -1.64
C GLU A 321 17.24 -10.91 -0.84
N CYS A 322 16.02 -10.73 -1.38
CA CYS A 322 14.87 -10.23 -0.63
C CYS A 322 14.18 -11.38 0.11
N LYS A 323 14.76 -11.80 1.24
CA LYS A 323 14.14 -12.78 2.15
C LYS A 323 13.51 -12.07 3.36
N GLY A 324 12.25 -12.37 3.63
CA GLY A 324 11.51 -11.95 4.82
C GLY A 324 10.78 -10.61 4.71
N ASP A 325 10.29 -10.13 5.86
CA ASP A 325 9.63 -8.82 5.98
C ASP A 325 10.67 -7.69 5.90
N CYS A 326 10.95 -7.21 4.69
CA CYS A 326 11.82 -6.05 4.44
C CYS A 326 11.13 -4.69 4.70
N THR A 327 9.95 -4.66 5.34
CA THR A 327 9.18 -3.40 5.53
C THR A 327 9.99 -2.33 6.25
N ASN A 328 10.73 -2.69 7.30
CA ASN A 328 11.55 -1.74 8.06
C ASN A 328 12.72 -1.21 7.23
N GLU A 329 13.37 -2.07 6.44
CA GLU A 329 14.47 -1.67 5.56
C GLU A 329 13.99 -0.68 4.49
N MET A 330 12.83 -0.95 3.87
CA MET A 330 12.22 -0.05 2.89
C MET A 330 11.81 1.30 3.50
N GLN A 331 11.32 1.31 4.74
CA GLN A 331 10.98 2.53 5.46
C GLN A 331 12.22 3.38 5.76
N LEU A 332 13.28 2.75 6.28
CA LEU A 332 14.54 3.42 6.56
C LEU A 332 15.16 3.97 5.27
N TRP A 333 15.18 3.17 4.21
CA TRP A 333 15.68 3.62 2.90
C TRP A 333 14.90 4.82 2.37
N LEU A 334 13.57 4.80 2.45
CA LEU A 334 12.74 5.93 2.03
C LEU A 334 13.00 7.16 2.91
N HIS A 335 13.12 6.96 4.23
CA HIS A 335 13.41 8.03 5.18
C HIS A 335 14.76 8.69 4.89
N ASP A 336 15.81 7.91 4.68
CA ASP A 336 17.16 8.43 4.39
C ASP A 336 17.19 9.22 3.09
N ARG A 337 16.47 8.75 2.05
CA ARG A 337 16.31 9.51 0.81
C ARG A 337 15.58 10.83 1.04
N VAL A 338 14.58 10.85 1.91
CA VAL A 338 13.86 12.10 2.25
C VAL A 338 14.79 13.05 2.98
N VAL A 339 15.48 12.60 4.03
CA VAL A 339 16.40 13.44 4.82
C VAL A 339 17.50 14.01 3.95
N ASN A 340 18.12 13.20 3.09
CA ASN A 340 19.23 13.61 2.23
C ASN A 340 18.80 14.45 1.01
N SER A 341 17.49 14.54 0.73
CA SER A 341 16.96 15.31 -0.41
C SER A 341 16.51 16.73 -0.05
N VAL A 342 16.46 17.05 1.24
CA VAL A 342 16.12 18.41 1.71
C VAL A 342 17.44 19.18 1.82
N PRO A 343 17.66 20.20 0.96
CA PRO A 343 18.87 21.02 1.01
C PRO A 343 18.98 21.88 2.27
#